data_AF-A0A957FPU2-F1
#
_entry.id   AF-A0A957FPU2-F1
#
_cell.length_a   1.000
_cell.length_b   1.000
_cell.length_c   1.000
_cell.angle_alpha   90.00
_cell.angle_beta   90.00
_cell.angle_gamma   90.00
#
_symmetry.space_group_name_H-M   'P 1'
#
loop_
_entity.id
_entity.type
_entity.pdbx_description
1 polymer ?
#
loop_
_entity_poly.entity_id
_entity_poly.type
_entity_poly.pdbx_seq_one_letter_code
_entity_poly.pdbx_strand_id
1 'polypeptide(L)'
;MKKIWPFSISFFFFACVAFIGPFTVLYYQGLGFSGAQIGLLTGLAPLITLFSAPLWTGLADTSNRHRLIMSLTLLLSGIGMFLLPFLRSFLPVLLMIATFNIFFAPINALADSATMFMLGEAKEM
;
A
#
# COMPACT_ATOMS: atom_id res chain seq x y z
N MET A 1 -18.92 9.91 18.72
CA MET A 1 -17.55 9.35 18.80
C MET A 1 -17.24 8.28 17.74
N LYS A 2 -18.22 7.57 17.17
CA LYS A 2 -17.98 6.48 16.19
C LYS A 2 -17.34 6.88 14.84
N LYS A 3 -17.47 8.15 14.41
CA LYS A 3 -16.90 8.65 13.14
C LYS A 3 -15.40 8.99 13.18
N ILE A 4 -14.81 9.12 14.37
CA ILE A 4 -13.38 9.46 14.51
C ILE A 4 -12.50 8.34 13.95
N TRP A 5 -12.94 7.09 14.07
CA TRP A 5 -12.16 5.93 13.68
C TRP A 5 -12.00 5.74 12.16
N PRO A 6 -13.08 5.73 11.36
CA PRO A 6 -12.94 5.71 9.90
C PRO A 6 -12.18 6.95 9.39
N PHE A 7 -12.47 8.14 9.94
CA PHE A 7 -11.75 9.36 9.58
C PHE A 7 -10.24 9.25 9.83
N SER A 8 -9.82 8.72 10.99
CA SER A 8 -8.40 8.58 11.32
C SER A 8 -7.69 7.63 10.35
N ILE A 9 -8.30 6.49 10.04
CA ILE A 9 -7.72 5.51 9.10
C ILE A 9 -7.51 6.13 7.72
N SER A 10 -8.54 6.78 7.16
CA SER A 10 -8.43 7.46 5.87
C SER A 10 -7.41 8.59 5.91
N PHE A 11 -7.41 9.40 6.96
CA PHE A 11 -6.48 10.51 7.13
C PHE A 11 -5.03 10.04 7.12
N PHE A 12 -4.68 9.05 7.95
CA PHE A 12 -3.30 8.54 8.01
C PHE A 12 -2.89 7.85 6.71
N PHE A 13 -3.82 7.13 6.06
CA PHE A 13 -3.55 6.50 4.78
C PHE A 13 -3.20 7.53 3.69
N PHE A 14 -4.05 8.54 3.49
CA PHE A 14 -3.80 9.57 2.48
C PHE A 14 -2.62 10.47 2.84
N ALA A 15 -2.39 10.75 4.13
CA ALA A 15 -1.20 11.46 4.58
C ALA A 15 0.07 10.70 4.17
N CYS A 16 0.14 9.39 4.43
CA CYS A 16 1.27 8.56 4.03
C CYS A 16 1.55 8.64 2.50
N VAL A 17 0.50 8.50 1.68
CA VAL A 17 0.62 8.61 0.22
C VAL A 17 1.11 10.00 -0.21
N ALA A 18 0.58 11.07 0.41
CA ALA A 18 0.97 12.44 0.12
C ALA A 18 2.42 12.74 0.50
N PHE A 19 2.92 12.16 1.59
CA PHE A 19 4.32 12.29 2.00
C PHE A 19 5.27 11.51 1.09
N ILE A 20 4.89 10.33 0.59
CA ILE A 20 5.81 9.47 -0.17
C ILE A 20 5.78 9.78 -1.66
N GLY A 21 4.61 10.05 -2.24
CA GLY A 21 4.39 10.25 -3.66
C GLY A 21 5.39 11.19 -4.36
N PRO A 22 5.53 12.46 -3.92
CA PRO A 22 6.39 13.43 -4.61
C PRO A 22 7.88 13.10 -4.46
N PHE A 23 8.29 12.44 -3.38
CA PHE A 23 9.70 12.14 -3.10
C PHE A 23 10.17 10.81 -3.66
N THR A 24 9.27 9.94 -4.14
CA THR A 24 9.62 8.60 -4.63
C THR A 24 10.59 8.66 -5.82
N VAL A 25 10.28 9.49 -6.82
CA VAL A 25 11.16 9.65 -8.01
C VAL A 25 12.47 10.32 -7.63
N LEU A 26 12.42 11.35 -6.77
CA LEU A 26 13.61 12.05 -6.27
C LEU A 26 14.53 11.10 -5.49
N TYR A 27 13.97 10.17 -4.73
CA TYR A 27 14.72 9.14 -4.01
C TYR A 27 15.49 8.23 -4.97
N TYR A 28 14.84 7.74 -6.03
CA TYR A 28 15.51 6.91 -7.04
C TYR A 28 16.58 7.67 -7.82
N GLN A 29 16.35 8.96 -8.09
CA GLN A 29 17.38 9.85 -8.66
C GLN A 29 18.57 10.03 -7.70
N GLY A 30 18.31 10.17 -6.40
CA GLY A 30 19.34 10.24 -5.35
C GLY A 30 20.16 8.96 -5.19
N LEU A 31 19.60 7.81 -5.57
CA LEU A 31 20.33 6.53 -5.68
C LEU A 31 21.18 6.42 -6.95
N GLY A 32 21.09 7.38 -7.88
CA GLY A 32 21.83 7.39 -9.14
C GLY A 32 21.21 6.51 -10.24
N PHE A 33 19.93 6.16 -10.14
CA PHE A 33 19.26 5.35 -11.16
C PHE A 33 18.98 6.15 -12.44
N SER A 34 19.06 5.46 -13.59
CA SER A 34 18.77 6.07 -14.89
C SER A 34 17.28 6.32 -15.08
N GLY A 35 16.91 7.23 -15.99
CA GLY A 35 15.50 7.51 -16.31
C GLY A 35 14.73 6.26 -16.74
N ALA A 36 15.37 5.33 -17.46
CA ALA A 36 14.77 4.06 -17.85
C ALA A 36 14.51 3.13 -16.65
N GLN A 37 15.44 3.07 -15.70
CA GLN A 37 15.29 2.30 -14.47
C GLN A 37 14.15 2.85 -13.59
N ILE A 38 14.09 4.17 -13.45
CA ILE A 38 13.00 4.85 -12.74
C ILE A 38 11.65 4.55 -13.43
N GLY A 39 11.60 4.69 -14.76
CA GLY A 39 10.40 4.39 -15.54
C GLY A 39 9.92 2.94 -15.38
N LEU A 40 10.85 1.97 -15.32
CA LEU A 40 10.52 0.58 -15.02
C LEU A 40 9.94 0.42 -13.61
N LEU A 41 10.56 1.02 -12.59
CA LEU A 41 10.08 0.94 -11.21
C LEU A 41 8.68 1.54 -11.05
N THR A 42 8.45 2.72 -11.62
CA THR A 42 7.15 3.40 -11.53
C THR A 42 6.10 2.77 -12.43
N GLY A 43 6.49 2.19 -13.57
CA GLY A 43 5.58 1.56 -14.52
C GLY A 43 5.16 0.14 -14.13
N LEU A 44 6.05 -0.62 -13.47
CA LEU A 44 5.71 -1.94 -12.96
C LEU A 44 4.79 -1.90 -11.74
N ALA A 45 4.90 -0.86 -10.91
CA ALA A 45 4.07 -0.70 -9.71
C ALA A 45 2.55 -0.86 -10.00
N PRO A 46 1.93 -0.10 -10.91
CA PRO A 46 0.50 -0.24 -11.19
C PRO A 46 0.12 -1.59 -11.81
N LEU A 47 1.01 -2.20 -12.61
CA LEU A 47 0.77 -3.54 -13.16
C LEU A 47 0.72 -4.60 -12.06
N ILE A 48 1.67 -4.55 -11.12
CA ILE A 48 1.69 -5.46 -9.97
C ILE A 48 0.45 -5.25 -9.11
N THR A 49 0.08 -4.00 -8.84
CA THR A 49 -1.12 -3.65 -8.06
C THR A 49 -2.39 -4.18 -8.72
N LEU A 50 -2.51 -4.07 -10.05
CA LEU A 50 -3.67 -4.52 -10.81
C LEU A 50 -3.97 -6.01 -10.59
N PHE A 51 -2.94 -6.85 -10.58
CA PHE A 51 -3.12 -8.29 -10.35
C PHE A 51 -3.18 -8.64 -8.86
N SER A 52 -2.43 -7.93 -8.01
CA SER A 52 -2.32 -8.25 -6.59
C SER A 52 -3.58 -7.87 -5.80
N ALA A 53 -4.22 -6.75 -6.15
CA ALA A 53 -5.43 -6.29 -5.47
C ALA A 53 -6.56 -7.35 -5.46
N PRO A 54 -7.04 -7.87 -6.61
CA PRO A 54 -8.13 -8.87 -6.62
C PRO A 54 -7.74 -10.18 -5.93
N LEU A 55 -6.47 -10.58 -5.98
CA LEU A 55 -5.98 -11.79 -5.30
C LEU A 55 -6.13 -11.66 -3.78
N TRP A 56 -5.63 -10.57 -3.20
CA TRP A 56 -5.69 -10.36 -1.76
C TRP A 56 -7.08 -10.01 -1.26
N THR A 57 -7.87 -9.24 -2.02
CA THR A 57 -9.26 -8.93 -1.63
C THR A 57 -10.13 -10.18 -1.72
N GLY A 58 -9.99 -11.00 -2.77
CA GLY A 58 -10.70 -12.27 -2.89
C GLY A 58 -10.34 -13.27 -1.78
N LEU A 59 -9.06 -13.32 -1.39
CA LEU A 59 -8.62 -14.10 -0.22
C LEU A 59 -9.23 -13.56 1.09
N ALA A 60 -9.37 -12.24 1.23
CA ALA A 60 -10.02 -11.64 2.40
C ALA A 60 -11.51 -11.97 2.48
N ASP A 61 -12.20 -11.90 1.35
CA ASP A 61 -13.63 -12.18 1.26
C ASP A 61 -13.94 -13.65 1.54
N THR A 62 -13.17 -14.57 0.95
CA THR A 62 -13.37 -16.03 1.16
C THR A 62 -13.02 -16.48 2.58
N SER A 63 -12.00 -15.87 3.20
CA SER A 63 -11.57 -16.23 4.55
C SER A 63 -12.36 -15.56 5.67
N ASN A 64 -13.21 -14.56 5.36
CA ASN A 64 -13.90 -13.69 6.33
C ASN A 64 -12.96 -13.07 7.38
N ARG A 65 -11.68 -12.89 7.02
CA ARG A 65 -10.61 -12.44 7.92
C ARG A 65 -10.00 -11.12 7.45
N HIS A 66 -10.84 -10.19 6.98
CA HIS A 66 -10.45 -8.87 6.46
C HIS A 66 -9.50 -8.13 7.39
N ARG A 67 -9.79 -8.11 8.70
CA ARG A 67 -8.95 -7.42 9.69
C ARG A 67 -7.55 -8.02 9.84
N LEU A 68 -7.44 -9.35 9.79
CA LEU A 68 -6.14 -10.03 9.88
C LEU A 68 -5.32 -9.78 8.61
N ILE A 69 -5.93 -9.92 7.44
CA ILE A 69 -5.25 -9.71 6.15
C ILE A 69 -4.80 -8.25 6.03
N MET A 70 -5.67 -7.29 6.38
CA MET A 70 -5.32 -5.87 6.41
C MET A 70 -4.14 -5.58 7.35
N SER A 71 -4.13 -6.18 8.54
CA SER A 71 -3.05 -5.97 9.52
C SER A 71 -1.72 -6.56 9.02
N LEU A 72 -1.77 -7.74 8.41
CA LEU A 72 -0.58 -8.39 7.84
C LEU A 72 -0.01 -7.60 6.65
N THR A 73 -0.87 -7.15 5.74
CA THR A 73 -0.42 -6.39 4.56
C THR A 73 0.12 -5.01 4.94
N LEU A 74 -0.49 -4.34 5.94
CA LEU A 74 0.06 -3.11 6.53
C LEU A 74 1.42 -3.33 7.19
N LEU A 75 1.59 -4.40 7.97
CA LEU A 75 2.88 -4.69 8.61
C LEU A 75 3.96 -5.00 7.59
N LEU A 76 3.66 -5.84 6.59
CA LEU A 76 4.63 -6.21 5.55
C LEU A 76 5.02 -5.03 4.66
N SER A 77 4.06 -4.18 4.30
CA SER A 77 4.35 -2.95 3.56
C SER A 77 5.18 -1.96 4.39
N GLY A 78 4.89 -1.82 5.69
CA GLY A 78 5.71 -1.01 6.62
C GLY A 78 7.15 -1.51 6.74
N ILE A 79 7.34 -2.83 6.88
CA ILE A 79 8.68 -3.45 6.90
C ILE A 79 9.42 -3.20 5.58
N GLY A 80 8.74 -3.38 4.44
CA GLY A 80 9.32 -3.11 3.13
C GLY A 80 9.80 -1.66 2.99
N MET A 81 8.99 -0.71 3.44
CA MET A 81 9.35 0.72 3.42
C MET A 81 10.52 1.03 4.36
N PHE A 82 10.59 0.40 5.52
CA PHE A 82 11.70 0.56 6.47
C PHE A 82 13.01 0.00 5.91
N LEU A 83 12.96 -1.07 5.13
CA LEU A 83 14.15 -1.71 4.54
C LEU A 83 14.68 -0.99 3.30
N LEU A 84 13.85 -0.20 2.62
CA LEU A 84 14.20 0.48 1.36
C LEU A 84 15.47 1.36 1.43
N PRO A 85 15.73 2.15 2.50
CA PRO A 85 16.93 2.99 2.62
C PRO A 85 18.25 2.22 2.69
N PHE A 86 18.21 0.94 3.06
CA PHE A 86 19.40 0.10 3.17
C PHE A 86 19.82 -0.49 1.81
N LEU A 87 18.99 -0.36 0.78
CA LEU A 87 19.21 -0.90 -0.54
C LEU A 87 19.75 0.19 -1.48
N ARG A 88 20.91 -0.04 -2.10
CA ARG A 88 21.53 0.92 -3.03
C ARG A 88 21.60 0.45 -4.47
N SER A 89 21.53 -0.86 -4.70
CA SER A 89 21.59 -1.45 -6.04
C SER A 89 20.19 -1.55 -6.67
N PHE A 90 20.12 -1.43 -7.99
CA PHE A 90 18.85 -1.45 -8.73
C PHE A 90 18.04 -2.74 -8.51
N LEU A 91 18.65 -3.92 -8.64
CA LEU A 91 17.92 -5.18 -8.58
C LEU A 91 17.28 -5.45 -7.20
N PRO A 92 17.98 -5.28 -6.06
CA PRO A 92 17.35 -5.36 -4.73
C PRO A 92 16.21 -4.36 -4.55
N VAL A 93 16.38 -3.11 -5.02
CA VAL A 93 15.34 -2.08 -4.94
C VAL A 93 14.11 -2.46 -5.77
N LEU A 94 14.31 -2.98 -6.98
CA LEU A 94 13.25 -3.48 -7.86
C LEU A 94 12.45 -4.61 -7.19
N LEU A 95 13.14 -5.62 -6.65
CA LEU A 95 12.49 -6.74 -5.96
C LEU A 95 11.72 -6.26 -4.72
N MET A 96 12.34 -5.39 -3.93
CA MET A 96 11.69 -4.81 -2.74
C MET A 96 10.42 -4.03 -3.11
N ILE A 97 10.48 -3.18 -4.13
CA ILE A 97 9.33 -2.39 -4.60
C ILE A 97 8.25 -3.31 -5.17
N ALA A 98 8.62 -4.35 -5.92
CA ALA A 98 7.66 -5.32 -6.43
C ALA A 98 6.91 -6.01 -5.28
N THR A 99 7.65 -6.53 -4.29
CA THR A 99 7.07 -7.15 -3.09
C THR A 99 6.23 -6.17 -2.28
N PHE A 100 6.70 -4.93 -2.10
CA PHE A 100 5.94 -3.87 -1.44
C PHE A 100 4.60 -3.61 -2.14
N ASN A 101 4.59 -3.48 -3.48
CA ASN A 101 3.35 -3.22 -4.22
C ASN A 101 2.34 -4.38 -4.15
N ILE A 102 2.81 -5.63 -4.04
CA ILE A 102 1.94 -6.79 -3.81
C ILE A 102 1.18 -6.64 -2.49
N PHE A 103 1.86 -6.23 -1.43
CA PHE A 103 1.25 -6.07 -0.10
C PHE A 103 0.49 -4.75 0.06
N PHE A 104 0.92 -3.68 -0.62
CA PHE A 104 0.27 -2.38 -0.55
C PHE A 104 -1.05 -2.34 -1.34
N ALA A 105 -1.17 -3.16 -2.39
CA ALA A 105 -2.34 -3.21 -3.27
C ALA A 105 -3.71 -3.33 -2.57
N PRO A 106 -3.95 -4.29 -1.64
CA PRO A 106 -5.25 -4.45 -0.99
C PRO A 106 -5.55 -3.38 0.07
N ILE A 107 -4.57 -2.59 0.51
CA ILE A 107 -4.76 -1.67 1.64
C ILE A 107 -5.80 -0.60 1.33
N ASN A 108 -5.79 -0.04 0.11
CA ASN A 108 -6.79 0.91 -0.37
C ASN A 108 -8.21 0.33 -0.28
N ALA A 109 -8.43 -0.80 -0.94
CA ALA A 109 -9.75 -1.43 -1.02
C ALA A 109 -10.27 -1.88 0.37
N LEU A 110 -9.37 -2.40 1.22
CA LEU A 110 -9.73 -2.79 2.59
C LEU A 110 -10.02 -1.58 3.47
N ALA A 111 -9.32 -0.45 3.29
CA ALA A 111 -9.58 0.78 4.04
C ALA A 111 -10.94 1.40 3.69
N ASP A 112 -11.30 1.38 2.40
CA ASP A 112 -12.62 1.82 1.94
C ASP A 112 -13.72 0.88 2.46
N SER A 113 -13.52 -0.43 2.35
CA SER A 113 -14.46 -1.43 2.88
C SER A 113 -14.65 -1.29 4.39
N ALA A 114 -13.57 -1.10 5.16
CA ALA A 114 -13.63 -0.86 6.59
C ALA A 114 -14.39 0.43 6.94
N THR A 115 -14.18 1.49 6.16
CA THR A 115 -14.89 2.76 6.34
C THR A 115 -16.38 2.62 6.07
N MET A 116 -16.75 1.92 4.99
CA MET A 116 -18.13 1.62 4.65
C MET A 116 -18.82 0.76 5.71
N PHE A 117 -18.13 -0.25 6.24
CA PHE A 117 -18.63 -1.07 7.34
C PHE A 117 -18.90 -0.23 8.60
N MET A 118 -17.94 0.60 9.02
CA MET A 118 -18.06 1.44 10.22
C MET A 118 -19.14 2.54 10.09
N LEU A 119 -19.39 3.04 8.87
CA LEU A 119 -20.42 4.04 8.61
C LEU A 119 -21.80 3.41 8.36
N GLY A 120 -21.86 2.20 7.80
CA GLY A 120 -23.07 1.43 7.60
C GLY A 120 -23.76 1.09 8.91
N GLU A 121 -23.01 0.61 9.91
CA GLU A 121 -23.52 0.38 11.27
C GLU A 121 -24.07 1.67 11.93
N ALA A 122 -23.61 2.84 11.51
CA ALA A 122 -24.08 4.12 12.03
C ALA A 122 -25.35 4.64 11.33
N LYS A 123 -25.77 4.04 10.21
CA LYS A 123 -27.04 4.35 9.53
C LYS A 123 -28.22 3.55 10.10
N GLU A 124 -27.94 2.40 10.70
CA GLU A 124 -28.94 1.50 11.30
C GLU A 124 -29.22 1.78 12.79
N MET A 125 -28.57 2.80 13.38
CA MET A 125 -28.86 3.35 14.71
C MET A 125 -29.53 4.72 14.62
#